data_AF-A0A023G4Y9-F1
#
_entry.id   AF-A0A023G4Y9-F1
#
_cell.length_a   1.000
_cell.length_b   1.000
_cell.length_c   1.000
_cell.angle_alpha   90.00
_cell.angle_beta   90.00
_cell.angle_gamma   90.00
#
_symmetry.space_group_name_H-M   'P 1'
#
loop_
_entity.id
_entity.type
_entity.pdbx_description
1 polymer ?
#
loop_
_entity_poly.entity_id
_entity_poly.type
_entity_poly.pdbx_seq_one_letter_code
_entity_poly.pdbx_strand_id
1 'polypeptide(L)'
;RQDDFYGTMQTAVIFPQNDSHDCITRGPHPGSCFVFHLSAELTSRSVAHAELWVFKDLDPTASSSAVNHTFVVSELSVVGTHRNNRHHPHHTTPRKSVVAFESSSSKPEWLRFDLTSLVADWAGRRNRPRKLEISCKTCSNLRNVSPSPSPSGTPIGSTGEKQPFLVVRTDPNASGPSRSRRSIDCNGSISRCCRESFYVSFKEIGWDSWIIQPAGYSANFCRGSCIHDISVNKYHHTTVLQRFLHSAAAAGVNNTLKLSLCCTPSRLSSISLIFIDEDQVLKQKSLPNMVVEA
;
A
#
# COMPACT_ATOMS: atom_id res chain seq x y z
N ARG A 1 9.65 -11.13 -5.55
CA ARG A 1 9.22 -11.30 -6.97
C ARG A 1 7.82 -10.76 -7.04
N GLN A 2 7.63 -9.68 -7.79
CA GLN A 2 6.54 -8.73 -7.66
C GLN A 2 5.36 -9.21 -8.50
N ASP A 3 4.19 -9.36 -7.89
CA ASP A 3 2.96 -9.60 -8.64
C ASP A 3 2.51 -8.24 -9.19
N ASP A 4 3.01 -7.87 -10.37
CA ASP A 4 2.70 -6.61 -11.07
C ASP A 4 1.25 -6.57 -11.61
N PHE A 5 0.42 -7.53 -11.18
CA PHE A 5 -0.95 -7.67 -11.66
C PHE A 5 -1.89 -6.66 -11.02
N TYR A 6 -1.78 -6.42 -9.71
CA TYR A 6 -2.65 -5.48 -9.00
C TYR A 6 -1.92 -4.16 -8.76
N GLY A 7 -2.64 -3.05 -8.90
CA GLY A 7 -2.16 -1.76 -8.43
C GLY A 7 -1.75 -1.87 -6.98
N THR A 8 -0.55 -1.41 -6.65
CA THR A 8 -0.08 -1.38 -5.27
C THR A 8 -0.41 -0.03 -4.67
N MET A 9 -0.97 -0.03 -3.45
CA MET A 9 -1.11 1.19 -2.69
C MET A 9 0.30 1.74 -2.44
N GLN A 10 0.55 2.99 -2.84
CA GLN A 10 1.80 3.71 -2.56
C GLN A 10 1.63 4.74 -1.44
N THR A 11 0.44 5.33 -1.36
CA THR A 11 0.13 6.35 -0.35
C THR A 11 -1.37 6.30 -0.04
N ALA A 12 -1.70 6.34 1.24
CA ALA A 12 -3.05 6.53 1.74
C ALA A 12 -3.12 7.85 2.51
N VAL A 13 -4.08 8.71 2.14
CA VAL A 13 -4.43 9.91 2.89
C VAL A 13 -5.75 9.63 3.62
N ILE A 14 -5.72 9.65 4.94
CA ILE A 14 -6.83 9.22 5.80
C ILE A 14 -7.31 10.42 6.62
N PHE A 15 -8.52 10.87 6.33
CA PHE A 15 -9.21 11.91 7.11
C PHE A 15 -9.95 11.28 8.29
N PRO A 16 -10.13 12.01 9.39
CA PRO A 16 -10.89 11.55 10.53
C PRO A 16 -12.39 11.55 10.23
N GLN A 17 -13.14 10.69 10.93
CA GLN A 17 -14.59 10.63 10.81
C GLN A 17 -15.26 11.89 11.39
N ASN A 18 -16.35 12.34 10.74
CA ASN A 18 -17.16 13.51 11.14
C ASN A 18 -18.02 13.23 12.39
N ASP A 19 -17.38 12.85 13.48
CA ASP A 19 -18.00 12.79 14.81
C ASP A 19 -17.58 14.00 15.64
N SER A 20 -18.29 14.27 16.75
CA SER A 20 -17.97 15.40 17.63
C SER A 20 -16.49 15.36 18.05
N HIS A 21 -15.70 16.33 17.59
CA HIS A 21 -14.27 16.47 17.89
C HIS A 21 -13.98 16.84 19.36
N ASP A 22 -15.03 16.89 20.19
CA ASP A 22 -14.94 17.06 21.63
C ASP A 22 -14.32 15.83 22.30
N CYS A 23 -13.14 16.04 22.90
CA CYS A 23 -12.62 15.12 23.90
C CYS A 23 -13.52 15.21 25.15
N ILE A 24 -14.55 14.36 25.23
CA ILE A 24 -15.43 14.24 26.42
C ILE A 24 -14.59 14.00 27.69
N THR A 25 -13.40 13.41 27.56
CA THR A 25 -12.49 13.13 28.66
C THR A 25 -11.59 14.32 28.94
N ARG A 26 -11.86 15.05 30.04
CA ARG A 26 -11.00 16.14 30.56
C ARG A 26 -9.56 15.63 30.75
N GLY A 27 -8.67 15.97 29.82
CA GLY A 27 -7.23 15.86 30.00
C GLY A 27 -6.70 17.04 30.84
N PRO A 28 -5.44 16.99 31.30
CA PRO A 28 -4.83 18.10 32.03
C PRO A 28 -4.62 19.36 31.17
N HIS A 29 -4.66 19.21 29.85
CA HIS A 29 -4.42 20.26 28.88
C HIS A 29 -5.56 20.33 27.85
N PRO A 30 -5.83 21.49 27.24
CA PRO A 30 -6.81 21.59 26.17
C PRO A 30 -6.39 20.68 25.00
N GLY A 31 -7.36 19.95 24.43
CA GLY A 31 -7.10 18.95 23.40
C GLY A 31 -8.30 18.73 22.47
N SER A 32 -8.00 18.36 21.23
CA SER A 32 -8.98 17.96 20.21
C SER A 32 -8.83 16.47 19.88
N CYS A 33 -9.94 15.77 19.65
CA CYS A 33 -9.96 14.34 19.43
C CYS A 33 -10.41 13.96 18.02
N PHE A 34 -9.70 13.04 17.39
CA PHE A 34 -9.93 12.61 16.01
C PHE A 34 -9.93 11.09 15.92
N VAL A 35 -10.92 10.52 15.22
CA VAL A 35 -11.07 9.07 15.03
C VAL A 35 -10.70 8.72 13.59
N PHE A 36 -9.73 7.83 13.43
CA PHE A 36 -9.22 7.37 12.14
C PHE A 36 -9.58 5.90 11.90
N HIS A 37 -9.96 5.58 10.67
CA HIS A 37 -10.15 4.23 10.18
C HIS A 37 -9.08 3.92 9.14
N LEU A 38 -8.22 2.94 9.43
CA LEU A 38 -7.20 2.54 8.47
C LEU A 38 -7.81 1.70 7.35
N SER A 39 -7.26 1.81 6.15
CA SER A 39 -7.63 0.90 5.06
C SER A 39 -7.29 -0.54 5.44
N ALA A 40 -8.18 -1.47 5.08
CA ALA A 40 -7.94 -2.90 5.27
C ALA A 40 -6.78 -3.45 4.42
N GLU A 41 -6.35 -2.70 3.40
CA GLU A 41 -5.21 -3.03 2.56
C GLU A 41 -3.86 -2.76 3.25
N LEU A 42 -3.84 -1.89 4.27
CA LEU A 42 -2.64 -1.60 5.04
C LEU A 42 -2.32 -2.76 5.98
N THR A 43 -1.09 -3.23 5.92
CA THR A 43 -0.54 -4.23 6.84
C THR A 43 0.60 -3.65 7.63
N SER A 44 0.90 -4.22 8.81
CA SER A 44 2.01 -3.75 9.64
C SER A 44 3.35 -3.66 8.89
N ARG A 45 3.61 -4.61 7.99
CA ARG A 45 4.85 -4.65 7.19
C ARG A 45 4.84 -3.70 6.01
N SER A 46 3.68 -3.39 5.45
CA SER A 46 3.61 -2.50 4.28
C SER A 46 3.76 -1.03 4.65
N VAL A 47 3.65 -0.63 5.93
CA VAL A 47 3.82 0.76 6.35
C VAL A 47 5.31 1.11 6.35
N ALA A 48 5.75 1.95 5.41
CA ALA A 48 7.13 2.41 5.32
C ALA A 48 7.34 3.71 6.11
N HIS A 49 6.37 4.62 6.06
CA HIS A 49 6.41 5.91 6.75
C HIS A 49 4.98 6.38 7.03
N ALA A 50 4.73 6.99 8.19
CA ALA A 50 3.42 7.59 8.47
C ALA A 50 3.55 8.90 9.24
N GLU A 51 2.82 9.92 8.79
CA GLU A 51 2.79 11.23 9.42
C GLU A 51 1.36 11.70 9.66
N LEU A 52 1.12 12.30 10.82
CA LEU A 52 -0.09 13.08 11.07
C LEU A 52 0.19 14.55 10.75
N TRP A 53 -0.66 15.11 9.89
CA TRP A 53 -0.66 16.52 9.52
C TRP A 53 -1.74 17.24 10.33
N VAL A 54 -1.34 18.32 11.00
CA VAL A 54 -2.21 19.11 11.88
C VAL A 54 -2.01 20.58 11.59
N PHE A 55 -3.08 21.31 11.31
CA PHE A 55 -2.99 22.74 11.13
C PHE A 55 -3.02 23.46 12.47
N LYS A 56 -1.97 24.25 12.75
CA LYS A 56 -1.92 25.17 13.88
C LYS A 56 -2.53 26.51 13.46
N ASP A 57 -3.55 26.96 14.17
CA ASP A 57 -4.14 28.29 14.03
C ASP A 57 -3.41 29.31 14.91
N LEU A 58 -3.75 30.59 14.77
CA LEU A 58 -3.28 31.64 15.67
C LEU A 58 -3.76 31.39 17.09
N ASP A 59 -2.85 31.51 18.06
CA ASP A 59 -3.22 31.56 19.47
C ASP A 59 -3.45 33.02 19.89
N PRO A 60 -4.70 33.43 20.17
CA PRO A 60 -5.01 34.81 20.55
C PRO A 60 -4.47 35.18 21.95
N THR A 61 -4.10 34.18 22.77
CA THR A 61 -3.56 34.40 24.12
C THR A 61 -2.04 34.45 24.16
N ALA A 62 -1.37 34.13 23.05
CA ALA A 62 0.07 34.28 22.93
C ALA A 62 0.41 35.78 22.88
N SER A 63 0.95 36.32 23.98
CA SER A 63 1.57 37.65 23.99
C SER A 63 2.66 37.71 22.91
N SER A 64 2.91 38.89 22.32
CA SER A 64 3.82 39.14 21.18
C SER A 64 5.30 38.71 21.31
N SER A 65 5.65 37.98 22.37
CA SER A 65 6.93 37.30 22.56
C SER A 65 6.83 35.86 22.06
N ALA A 66 7.87 35.32 21.44
CA ALA A 66 7.88 33.96 20.89
C ALA A 66 7.46 32.91 21.94
N VAL A 67 6.20 32.47 21.90
CA VAL A 67 5.70 31.39 22.76
C VAL A 67 5.95 30.08 22.04
N ASN A 68 6.81 29.25 22.63
CA ASN A 68 6.96 27.87 22.18
C ASN A 68 5.71 27.09 22.57
N HIS A 69 5.00 26.55 21.57
CA HIS A 69 3.86 25.67 21.81
C HIS A 69 4.28 24.21 21.79
N THR A 70 4.07 23.52 22.91
CA THR A 70 4.31 22.07 22.99
C THR A 70 3.01 21.31 22.72
N PHE A 71 2.91 20.73 21.53
CA PHE A 71 1.81 19.85 21.14
C PHE A 71 2.16 18.40 21.43
N VAL A 72 1.21 17.64 21.97
CA VAL A 72 1.38 16.22 22.27
C VAL A 72 0.26 15.44 21.64
N VAL A 73 0.64 14.46 20.82
CA VAL A 73 -0.26 13.48 20.23
C VAL A 73 -0.29 12.25 21.13
N SER A 74 -1.50 11.85 21.54
CA SER A 74 -1.73 10.69 22.39
C SER A 74 -2.74 9.73 21.77
N GLU A 75 -2.46 8.43 21.82
CA GLU A 75 -3.45 7.40 21.52
C GLU A 75 -4.38 7.22 22.72
N LEU A 76 -5.70 7.29 22.47
CA LEU A 76 -6.72 7.01 23.47
C LEU A 76 -7.20 5.56 23.33
N SER A 77 -7.16 4.81 24.43
CA SER A 77 -7.76 3.47 24.44
C SER A 77 -9.29 3.59 24.34
N VAL A 78 -9.89 3.03 23.28
CA VAL A 78 -11.35 2.89 23.19
C VAL A 78 -11.78 1.82 24.19
N VAL A 79 -12.15 2.23 25.40
CA VAL A 79 -12.72 1.33 26.40
C VAL A 79 -14.07 0.85 25.86
N GLY A 80 -14.20 -0.45 25.61
CA GLY A 80 -15.49 -1.05 25.25
C GLY A 80 -16.49 -0.73 26.35
N THR A 81 -17.66 -0.25 25.97
CA THR A 81 -18.76 0.07 26.88
C THR A 81 -19.19 -1.20 27.63
N HIS A 82 -18.59 -1.46 28.79
CA HIS A 82 -19.16 -2.40 29.74
C HIS A 82 -20.46 -1.77 30.25
N ARG A 83 -21.58 -2.21 29.66
CA ARG A 83 -22.92 -2.03 30.21
C ARG A 83 -22.94 -2.69 31.59
N ASN A 84 -22.71 -1.90 32.63
CA ASN A 84 -23.26 -2.02 33.99
C ASN A 84 -22.25 -1.49 35.01
N ASN A 85 -22.22 -0.16 35.18
CA ASN A 85 -22.32 0.38 36.53
C ASN A 85 -22.73 1.85 36.46
N ARG A 86 -23.96 2.12 36.89
CA ARG A 86 -24.40 3.48 37.23
C ARG A 86 -23.68 3.85 38.52
N HIS A 87 -22.97 4.97 38.52
CA HIS A 87 -22.16 5.56 39.60
C HIS A 87 -20.66 5.30 39.44
N HIS A 88 -19.95 6.22 38.78
CA HIS A 88 -18.63 6.79 39.10
C HIS A 88 -18.23 7.83 38.02
N PRO A 89 -18.25 9.15 38.28
CA PRO A 89 -18.20 10.18 37.24
C PRO A 89 -16.77 10.64 36.83
N HIS A 90 -15.76 9.78 36.89
CA HIS A 90 -14.39 10.13 36.43
C HIS A 90 -13.63 8.93 35.84
N HIS A 91 -14.11 8.38 34.73
CA HIS A 91 -13.28 7.48 33.92
C HIS A 91 -12.25 8.31 33.13
N THR A 92 -11.07 8.51 33.69
CA THR A 92 -9.90 8.95 32.92
C THR A 92 -9.56 7.88 31.90
N THR A 93 -9.82 8.14 30.62
CA THR A 93 -9.37 7.25 29.55
C THR A 93 -7.84 7.16 29.55
N PRO A 94 -7.25 5.95 29.56
CA PRO A 94 -5.81 5.78 29.40
C PRO A 94 -5.31 6.50 28.15
N ARG A 95 -4.27 7.33 28.34
CA ARG A 95 -3.57 8.08 27.30
C ARG A 95 -2.18 7.51 27.14
N LYS A 96 -1.86 7.06 25.94
CA LYS A 96 -0.48 6.72 25.58
C LYS A 96 0.09 7.88 24.78
N SER A 97 0.94 8.68 25.39
CA SER A 97 1.68 9.71 24.64
C SER A 97 2.55 9.02 23.60
N VAL A 98 2.42 9.46 22.34
CA VAL A 98 3.15 8.86 21.21
C VAL A 98 4.30 9.76 20.80
N VAL A 99 4.02 11.05 20.65
CA VAL A 99 4.99 12.03 20.18
C VAL A 99 4.64 13.41 20.72
N ALA A 100 5.67 14.22 20.98
CA ALA A 100 5.57 15.62 21.33
C ALA A 100 6.35 16.45 20.32
N PHE A 101 5.83 17.62 19.97
CA PHE A 101 6.45 18.56 19.06
C PHE A 101 6.42 19.95 19.66
N GLU A 102 7.52 20.68 19.55
CA GLU A 102 7.62 22.06 19.98
C GLU A 102 7.63 22.97 18.75
N SER A 103 6.63 23.84 18.66
CA SER A 103 6.53 24.86 17.61
C SER A 103 6.94 26.20 18.19
N SER A 104 8.06 26.76 17.71
CA SER A 104 8.53 28.11 18.06
C SER A 104 7.95 29.21 17.17
N SER A 105 7.09 28.85 16.21
CA SER A 105 6.47 29.78 15.27
C SER A 105 5.22 30.40 15.88
N SER A 106 5.06 31.72 15.82
CA SER A 106 3.81 32.39 16.21
C SER A 106 2.77 32.43 15.08
N LYS A 107 3.12 31.95 13.88
CA LYS A 107 2.26 32.00 12.68
C LYS A 107 1.48 30.70 12.49
N PRO A 108 0.36 30.73 11.75
CA PRO A 108 -0.34 29.51 11.34
C PRO A 108 0.55 28.66 10.45
N GLU A 109 0.59 27.36 10.72
CA GLU A 109 1.46 26.43 10.01
C GLU A 109 0.95 24.99 10.07
N TRP A 110 1.42 24.16 9.15
CA TRP A 110 1.20 22.72 9.19
C TRP A 110 2.27 22.05 10.04
N LEU A 111 1.85 21.44 11.14
CA LEU A 111 2.67 20.58 11.98
C LEU A 111 2.63 19.15 11.45
N ARG A 112 3.77 18.46 11.50
CA ARG A 112 3.92 17.06 11.07
C ARG A 112 4.44 16.23 12.22
N PHE A 113 3.76 15.15 12.52
CA PHE A 113 4.12 14.24 13.59
C PHE A 113 4.40 12.85 13.00
N ASP A 114 5.61 12.34 13.18
CA ASP A 114 5.95 10.97 12.80
C ASP A 114 5.21 9.99 13.73
N LEU A 115 4.31 9.20 13.13
CA LEU A 115 3.53 8.16 13.80
C LEU A 115 3.80 6.79 13.18
N THR A 116 4.92 6.60 12.49
CA THR A 116 5.23 5.39 11.70
C THR A 116 5.05 4.11 12.51
N SER A 117 5.67 4.03 13.69
CA SER A 117 5.59 2.85 14.56
C SER A 117 4.18 2.58 15.09
N LEU A 118 3.43 3.65 15.41
CA LEU A 118 2.04 3.56 15.87
C LEU A 118 1.12 3.04 14.77
N VAL A 119 1.22 3.63 13.58
CA VAL A 119 0.39 3.27 12.42
C VAL A 119 0.71 1.86 11.93
N ALA A 120 1.98 1.44 11.96
CA ALA A 120 2.38 0.06 11.67
C ALA A 120 1.78 -0.94 12.67
N ASP A 121 1.73 -0.62 13.96
CA ASP A 121 1.06 -1.45 14.97
C ASP A 121 -0.47 -1.50 14.74
N TRP A 122 -1.08 -0.36 14.40
CA TRP A 122 -2.50 -0.30 14.09
C TRP A 122 -2.89 -1.12 12.87
N ALA A 123 -2.09 -1.06 11.81
CA ALA A 123 -2.28 -1.83 10.58
C ALA A 123 -2.07 -3.35 10.80
N GLY A 124 -1.33 -3.75 11.84
CA GLY A 124 -1.21 -5.16 12.25
C GLY A 124 -2.39 -5.69 13.05
N ARG A 125 -3.24 -4.80 13.58
CA ARG A 125 -4.37 -5.14 14.45
C ARG A 125 -5.68 -5.02 13.65
N ARG A 126 -6.71 -5.78 14.06
CA ARG A 126 -8.05 -5.75 13.44
C ARG A 126 -8.49 -4.32 13.11
N ASN A 127 -9.08 -4.12 11.93
CA ASN A 127 -9.53 -2.82 11.39
C ASN A 127 -10.57 -2.15 12.31
N ARG A 128 -10.09 -1.53 13.39
CA ARG A 128 -10.87 -0.88 14.44
C ARG A 128 -10.58 0.62 14.40
N PRO A 129 -11.58 1.46 14.72
CA PRO A 129 -11.37 2.89 14.86
C PRO A 129 -10.25 3.18 15.87
N ARG A 130 -9.36 4.09 15.49
CA ARG A 130 -8.24 4.55 16.31
C ARG A 130 -8.46 6.00 16.67
N LYS A 131 -8.37 6.33 17.96
CA LYS A 131 -8.64 7.68 18.45
C LYS A 131 -7.34 8.34 18.87
N LEU A 132 -7.04 9.49 18.27
CA LEU A 132 -5.93 10.36 18.64
C LEU A 132 -6.45 11.60 19.34
N GLU A 133 -5.77 12.00 20.40
CA GLU A 133 -5.91 13.30 21.06
C GLU A 133 -4.69 14.14 20.70
N ILE A 134 -4.93 15.37 20.25
CA ILE A 134 -3.90 16.37 20.04
C ILE A 134 -4.10 17.45 21.10
N SER A 135 -3.19 17.48 22.07
CA SER A 135 -3.25 18.40 23.21
C SER A 135 -2.14 19.45 23.14
N CYS A 136 -2.39 20.64 23.67
CA CYS A 136 -1.35 21.67 23.79
C CYS A 136 -1.03 21.92 25.26
N LYS A 137 0.20 21.57 25.68
CA LYS A 137 0.62 21.67 27.09
C LYS A 137 0.81 23.09 27.58
N THR A 138 1.26 23.97 26.69
CA THR A 138 1.63 25.36 26.98
C THR A 138 0.52 26.35 26.65
N CYS A 139 -0.56 25.90 26.00
CA CYS A 139 -1.68 26.76 25.64
C CYS A 139 -2.62 26.94 26.84
N SER A 140 -3.11 28.16 27.01
CA SER A 140 -4.25 28.41 27.89
C SER A 140 -5.51 27.81 27.28
N ASN A 141 -6.48 27.41 28.11
CA ASN A 141 -7.73 26.85 27.60
C ASN A 141 -8.58 27.95 26.93
N LEU A 142 -8.69 27.89 25.61
CA LEU A 142 -9.37 28.94 24.81
C LEU A 142 -10.90 28.83 24.83
N ARG A 143 -11.50 27.85 25.54
CA ARG A 143 -12.96 27.66 25.58
C ARG A 143 -13.75 28.89 26.04
N ASN A 144 -13.14 29.74 26.87
CA ASN A 144 -13.78 30.93 27.45
C ASN A 144 -13.29 32.25 26.82
N VAL A 145 -12.45 32.19 25.78
CA VAL A 145 -11.94 33.38 25.08
C VAL A 145 -12.87 33.69 23.92
N SER A 146 -13.29 34.95 23.78
CA SER A 146 -14.18 35.40 22.70
C SER A 146 -13.45 36.38 21.78
N PRO A 147 -13.44 36.18 20.45
CA PRO A 147 -14.08 35.07 19.72
C PRO A 147 -13.33 33.74 19.90
N SER A 148 -14.08 32.65 20.13
CA SER A 148 -13.48 31.32 20.32
C SER A 148 -12.98 30.78 18.97
N PRO A 149 -11.67 30.53 18.80
CA PRO A 149 -11.12 30.01 17.56
C PRO A 149 -11.43 28.51 17.36
N SER A 150 -11.78 27.77 18.42
CA SER A 150 -12.18 26.36 18.32
C SER A 150 -13.10 25.91 19.46
N PRO A 151 -14.08 25.01 19.19
CA PRO A 151 -14.96 24.46 20.22
C PRO A 151 -14.21 23.63 21.27
N SER A 152 -13.04 23.10 20.91
CA SER A 152 -12.19 22.27 21.78
C SER A 152 -11.29 23.07 22.72
N GLY A 153 -11.07 24.37 22.47
CA GLY A 153 -10.21 25.24 23.28
C GLY A 153 -8.72 25.15 22.94
N THR A 154 -8.36 24.60 21.77
CA THR A 154 -6.99 24.49 21.26
C THR A 154 -6.79 25.32 19.97
N PRO A 155 -5.59 25.86 19.69
CA PRO A 155 -5.27 26.53 18.43
C PRO A 155 -5.00 25.51 17.30
N ILE A 156 -5.91 24.55 17.12
CA ILE A 156 -5.80 23.48 16.13
C ILE A 156 -7.01 23.57 15.21
N GLY A 157 -6.76 23.62 13.91
CA GLY A 157 -7.79 23.52 12.90
C GLY A 157 -8.45 22.15 12.96
N SER A 158 -9.77 22.11 13.12
CA SER A 158 -10.52 20.86 13.27
C SER A 158 -11.53 20.59 12.15
N THR A 159 -11.76 21.55 11.25
CA THR A 159 -12.81 21.49 10.22
C THR A 159 -12.32 22.03 8.87
N GLY A 160 -13.01 21.64 7.79
CA GLY A 160 -12.74 22.11 6.43
C GLY A 160 -11.33 21.77 5.95
N GLU A 161 -10.70 22.71 5.23
CA GLU A 161 -9.35 22.55 4.66
C GLU A 161 -8.24 22.40 5.72
N LYS A 162 -8.53 22.76 6.98
CA LYS A 162 -7.58 22.71 8.09
C LYS A 162 -7.73 21.45 8.95
N GLN A 163 -8.63 20.54 8.58
CA GLN A 163 -8.86 19.29 9.31
C GLN A 163 -7.60 18.41 9.29
N PRO A 164 -7.22 17.77 10.41
CA PRO A 164 -6.05 16.91 10.44
C PRO A 164 -6.23 15.68 9.55
N PHE A 165 -5.13 15.12 9.04
CA PHE A 165 -5.15 13.89 8.24
C PHE A 165 -3.87 13.08 8.42
N LEU A 166 -3.97 11.76 8.24
CA LEU A 166 -2.81 10.87 8.24
C LEU A 166 -2.35 10.62 6.80
N VAL A 167 -1.05 10.75 6.56
CA VAL A 167 -0.39 10.33 5.32
C VAL A 167 0.42 9.08 5.61
N VAL A 168 0.04 7.96 5.00
CA VAL A 168 0.72 6.67 5.16
C VAL A 168 1.36 6.32 3.83
N ARG A 169 2.69 6.28 3.78
CA ARG A 169 3.44 5.79 2.62
C ARG A 169 3.74 4.31 2.82
N THR A 170 3.51 3.55 1.78
CA THR A 170 3.64 2.09 1.81
C THR A 170 4.83 1.60 1.01
N ASP A 171 5.46 0.53 1.48
CA ASP A 171 6.42 -0.24 0.69
C ASP A 171 5.71 -1.45 0.07
N PRO A 172 5.44 -1.44 -1.25
CA PRO A 172 4.77 -2.53 -1.93
C PRO A 172 5.59 -3.84 -1.93
N ASN A 173 6.89 -3.76 -1.70
CA ASN A 173 7.76 -4.94 -1.60
C ASN A 173 7.76 -5.57 -0.21
N ALA A 174 7.30 -4.84 0.81
CA ALA A 174 7.25 -5.29 2.20
C ALA A 174 5.94 -6.00 2.56
N SER A 175 4.86 -5.76 1.81
CA SER A 175 3.71 -6.66 1.75
C SER A 175 4.22 -8.04 1.29
N GLY A 176 4.12 -9.03 2.17
CA GLY A 176 4.83 -10.31 2.08
C GLY A 176 4.69 -11.05 0.73
N PRO A 177 5.46 -12.14 0.54
CA PRO A 177 5.59 -12.78 -0.76
C PRO A 177 4.23 -13.14 -1.31
N SER A 178 3.81 -12.44 -2.35
CA SER A 178 2.66 -12.87 -3.11
C SER A 178 2.96 -14.28 -3.61
N ARG A 179 2.06 -15.23 -3.34
CA ARG A 179 2.23 -16.59 -3.82
C ARG A 179 2.22 -16.51 -5.33
N SER A 180 3.39 -16.61 -5.94
CA SER A 180 3.55 -16.71 -7.39
C SER A 180 2.58 -17.78 -7.88
N ARG A 181 1.58 -17.35 -8.66
CA ARG A 181 0.63 -18.29 -9.27
C ARG A 181 1.45 -19.26 -10.11
N ARG A 182 1.23 -20.56 -9.87
CA ARG A 182 1.93 -21.62 -10.59
C ARG A 182 1.63 -21.51 -12.09
N SER A 183 2.63 -21.80 -12.93
CA SER A 183 2.42 -21.99 -14.36
C SER A 183 1.37 -23.09 -14.57
N ILE A 184 0.55 -22.92 -15.61
CA ILE A 184 -0.37 -23.97 -16.05
C ILE A 184 0.38 -24.79 -17.09
N ASP A 185 0.69 -26.04 -16.77
CA ASP A 185 1.27 -26.96 -17.74
C ASP A 185 0.17 -27.58 -18.60
N CYS A 186 0.45 -27.74 -19.89
CA CYS A 186 -0.48 -28.34 -20.82
C CYS A 186 -0.71 -29.83 -20.47
N ASN A 187 -1.94 -30.28 -20.63
CA ASN A 187 -2.29 -31.69 -20.61
C ASN A 187 -3.21 -31.97 -21.80
N GLY A 188 -3.46 -33.25 -22.12
CA GLY A 188 -4.23 -33.65 -23.30
C GLY A 188 -5.67 -33.12 -23.38
N SER A 189 -6.21 -32.47 -22.32
CA SER A 189 -7.55 -31.90 -22.29
C SER A 189 -7.59 -30.36 -22.17
N ILE A 190 -6.43 -29.68 -22.08
CA ILE A 190 -6.38 -28.22 -21.97
C ILE A 190 -6.25 -27.59 -23.37
N SER A 191 -7.30 -26.92 -23.81
CA SER A 191 -7.30 -26.08 -25.03
C SER A 191 -6.86 -24.63 -24.77
N ARG A 192 -6.70 -24.26 -23.49
CA ARG A 192 -6.36 -22.89 -23.02
C ARG A 192 -4.85 -22.66 -23.09
N CYS A 193 -4.41 -21.40 -23.12
CA CYS A 193 -2.99 -21.05 -23.06
C CYS A 193 -2.28 -21.67 -21.85
N CYS A 194 -1.27 -22.50 -22.11
CA CYS A 194 -0.51 -23.28 -21.14
C CYS A 194 0.94 -23.46 -21.61
N ARG A 195 1.81 -23.91 -20.70
CA ARG A 195 3.21 -24.28 -20.98
C ARG A 195 3.28 -25.75 -21.37
N GLU A 196 3.79 -26.02 -22.56
CA GLU A 196 4.09 -27.35 -23.08
C GLU A 196 5.55 -27.70 -22.78
N SER A 197 5.80 -28.92 -22.29
CA SER A 197 7.16 -29.39 -22.04
C SER A 197 7.87 -29.68 -23.36
N PHE A 198 9.08 -29.13 -23.53
CA PHE A 198 9.88 -29.38 -24.72
C PHE A 198 11.36 -29.39 -24.34
N TYR A 199 12.00 -30.55 -24.53
CA TYR A 199 13.42 -30.73 -24.27
C TYR A 199 14.20 -30.69 -25.59
N VAL A 200 15.23 -29.86 -25.63
CA VAL A 200 16.15 -29.75 -26.75
C VAL A 200 17.42 -30.49 -26.39
N SER A 201 17.70 -31.59 -27.08
CA SER A 201 18.98 -32.28 -27.03
C SER A 201 19.95 -31.64 -28.01
N PHE A 202 21.11 -31.17 -27.54
CA PHE A 202 22.10 -30.58 -28.44
C PHE A 202 22.66 -31.60 -29.43
N LYS A 203 22.70 -32.88 -29.03
CA LYS A 203 23.09 -33.97 -29.93
C LYS A 203 22.10 -34.16 -31.08
N GLU A 204 20.79 -34.05 -30.81
CA GLU A 204 19.76 -34.25 -31.83
C GLU A 204 19.75 -33.14 -32.89
N ILE A 205 20.14 -31.92 -32.50
CA ILE A 205 20.26 -30.78 -33.42
C ILE A 205 21.68 -30.59 -33.98
N GLY A 206 22.61 -31.51 -33.66
CA GLY A 206 23.99 -31.50 -34.17
C GLY A 206 24.91 -30.41 -33.58
N TRP A 207 24.62 -29.96 -32.36
CA TRP A 207 25.38 -28.93 -31.64
C TRP A 207 26.29 -29.48 -30.54
N ASP A 208 26.32 -30.79 -30.35
CA ASP A 208 27.17 -31.48 -29.37
C ASP A 208 28.66 -31.46 -29.72
N SER A 209 29.02 -31.05 -30.93
CA SER A 209 30.42 -30.88 -31.35
C SER A 209 31.09 -29.65 -30.75
N TRP A 210 30.33 -28.59 -30.49
CA TRP A 210 30.85 -27.32 -29.98
C TRP A 210 30.28 -26.95 -28.60
N ILE A 211 29.08 -27.40 -28.25
CA ILE A 211 28.54 -27.29 -26.88
C ILE A 211 28.96 -28.51 -26.06
N ILE A 212 29.76 -28.29 -25.02
CA ILE A 212 30.24 -29.36 -24.13
C ILE A 212 29.22 -29.66 -23.04
N GLN A 213 28.62 -28.62 -22.43
CA GLN A 213 27.64 -28.77 -21.35
C GLN A 213 26.59 -27.64 -21.36
N PRO A 214 25.33 -27.92 -20.97
CA PRO A 214 24.76 -29.25 -20.68
C PRO A 214 24.56 -30.06 -21.97
N ALA A 215 24.12 -31.33 -21.88
CA ALA A 215 23.78 -32.14 -23.07
C ALA A 215 22.50 -31.66 -23.80
N GLY A 216 21.70 -30.85 -23.13
CA GLY A 216 20.44 -30.29 -23.61
C GLY A 216 19.74 -29.53 -22.50
N TYR A 217 18.56 -29.00 -22.78
CA TYR A 217 17.78 -28.23 -21.81
C TYR A 217 16.28 -28.26 -22.11
N SER A 218 15.46 -28.07 -21.07
CA SER A 218 14.01 -27.94 -21.19
C SER A 218 13.62 -26.52 -21.61
N ALA A 219 13.63 -26.24 -22.91
CA ALA A 219 13.21 -24.96 -23.45
C ALA A 219 11.76 -24.63 -23.09
N ASN A 220 10.86 -25.62 -23.22
CA ASN A 220 9.41 -25.47 -23.11
C ASN A 220 8.85 -24.40 -24.07
N PHE A 221 7.54 -24.40 -24.30
CA PHE A 221 6.91 -23.34 -25.11
C PHE A 221 5.46 -23.10 -24.71
N CYS A 222 4.92 -21.95 -25.06
CA CYS A 222 3.52 -21.62 -24.80
C CYS A 222 2.64 -22.10 -25.96
N ARG A 223 1.55 -22.81 -25.65
CA ARG A 223 0.57 -23.29 -26.62
C ARG A 223 -0.85 -23.13 -26.10
N GLY A 224 -1.81 -23.04 -27.01
CA GLY A 224 -3.24 -23.04 -26.69
C GLY A 224 -3.92 -21.73 -27.05
N SER A 225 -5.24 -21.73 -26.94
CA SER A 225 -6.07 -20.57 -27.26
C SER A 225 -6.13 -19.60 -26.07
N CYS A 226 -5.98 -18.32 -26.36
CA CYS A 226 -6.29 -17.23 -25.43
C CYS A 226 -7.74 -16.81 -25.64
N ILE A 227 -8.68 -17.67 -25.20
CA ILE A 227 -10.11 -17.37 -25.24
C ILE A 227 -10.38 -16.10 -24.43
N HIS A 228 -11.35 -15.30 -24.89
CA HIS A 228 -11.82 -14.09 -24.21
C HIS A 228 -12.64 -14.40 -22.94
N ASP A 229 -12.20 -15.36 -22.14
CA ASP A 229 -12.81 -15.61 -20.83
C ASP A 229 -12.29 -14.56 -19.86
N ILE A 230 -13.17 -13.63 -19.46
CA ILE A 230 -12.86 -12.53 -18.55
C ILE A 230 -12.28 -13.04 -17.21
N SER A 231 -12.63 -14.27 -16.84
CA SER A 231 -12.19 -14.96 -15.62
C SER A 231 -10.72 -15.40 -15.61
N VAL A 232 -10.03 -15.37 -16.76
CA VAL A 232 -8.64 -15.87 -16.90
C VAL A 232 -7.63 -14.74 -17.14
N ASN A 233 -8.07 -13.48 -17.10
CA ASN A 233 -7.19 -12.34 -17.37
C ASN A 233 -6.05 -12.23 -16.36
N LYS A 234 -4.83 -12.47 -16.85
CA LYS A 234 -3.59 -12.34 -16.10
C LYS A 234 -3.12 -10.89 -15.94
N TYR A 235 -3.63 -9.94 -16.73
CA TYR A 235 -3.25 -8.52 -16.71
C TYR A 235 -4.46 -7.59 -16.87
N HIS A 236 -4.49 -6.47 -16.13
CA HIS A 236 -5.57 -5.47 -16.23
C HIS A 236 -5.78 -4.99 -17.67
N HIS A 237 -4.67 -4.76 -18.40
CA HIS A 237 -4.70 -4.40 -19.81
C HIS A 237 -5.44 -5.43 -20.68
N THR A 238 -5.23 -6.74 -20.43
CA THR A 238 -5.93 -7.81 -21.14
C THR A 238 -7.43 -7.79 -20.84
N THR A 239 -7.83 -7.49 -19.59
CA THR A 239 -9.25 -7.34 -19.22
C THR A 239 -9.93 -6.20 -19.99
N VAL A 240 -9.26 -5.05 -20.10
CA VAL A 240 -9.79 -3.90 -20.86
C VAL A 240 -9.93 -4.25 -22.34
N LEU A 241 -8.91 -4.86 -22.94
CA LEU A 241 -8.96 -5.31 -24.34
C LEU A 241 -10.07 -6.33 -24.60
N GLN A 242 -10.25 -7.32 -23.71
CA GLN A 242 -11.32 -8.30 -23.84
C GLN A 242 -12.70 -7.65 -23.72
N ARG A 243 -12.90 -6.73 -22.77
CA ARG A 243 -14.16 -5.98 -22.62
C ARG A 243 -14.49 -5.21 -23.90
N PHE A 244 -13.48 -4.55 -24.49
CA PHE A 244 -13.62 -3.85 -25.74
C PHE A 244 -14.01 -4.79 -26.89
N LEU A 245 -13.28 -5.91 -27.07
CA LEU A 245 -13.56 -6.89 -28.12
C LEU A 245 -14.97 -7.49 -28.02
N HIS A 246 -15.42 -7.83 -26.80
CA HIS A 246 -16.78 -8.31 -26.56
C HIS A 246 -17.84 -7.27 -26.92
N SER A 247 -17.62 -6.00 -26.55
CA SER A 247 -18.56 -4.92 -26.85
C SER A 247 -18.65 -4.60 -28.35
N ALA A 248 -17.51 -4.63 -29.06
CA ALA A 248 -17.46 -4.41 -30.50
C ALA A 248 -18.15 -5.54 -31.29
N ALA A 249 -17.94 -6.80 -30.88
CA ALA A 249 -18.64 -7.95 -31.44
C ALA A 249 -20.16 -7.87 -31.23
N ALA A 250 -20.60 -7.45 -30.04
CA ALA A 250 -22.02 -7.29 -29.73
C ALA A 250 -22.69 -6.13 -30.49
N ALA A 251 -21.93 -5.08 -30.83
CA ALA A 251 -22.45 -3.90 -31.53
C ALA A 251 -22.55 -4.07 -33.05
N GLY A 252 -22.20 -5.25 -33.61
CA GLY A 252 -22.25 -5.50 -35.06
C GLY A 252 -21.32 -4.61 -35.88
N VAL A 253 -20.41 -3.89 -35.22
CA VAL A 253 -19.43 -3.05 -35.88
C VAL A 253 -18.36 -3.98 -36.41
N ASN A 254 -18.39 -4.23 -37.73
CA ASN A 254 -17.34 -4.91 -38.47
C ASN A 254 -16.08 -4.03 -38.54
N ASN A 255 -15.56 -3.61 -37.37
CA ASN A 255 -14.43 -2.69 -37.30
C ASN A 255 -13.12 -3.44 -37.54
N THR A 256 -12.31 -2.87 -38.40
CA THR A 256 -11.09 -3.39 -39.04
C THR A 256 -9.91 -3.65 -38.10
N LEU A 257 -10.08 -3.53 -36.78
CA LEU A 257 -9.08 -3.97 -35.80
C LEU A 257 -9.31 -5.44 -35.45
N LYS A 258 -8.71 -6.34 -36.22
CA LYS A 258 -8.55 -7.75 -35.84
C LYS A 258 -7.55 -7.87 -34.68
N LEU A 259 -7.95 -7.45 -33.48
CA LEU A 259 -7.19 -7.65 -32.25
C LEU A 259 -7.31 -9.12 -31.84
N SER A 260 -6.20 -9.84 -31.86
CA SER A 260 -6.10 -11.24 -31.43
C SER A 260 -5.18 -11.34 -30.22
N LEU A 261 -5.54 -12.19 -29.25
CA LEU A 261 -4.71 -12.46 -28.08
C LEU A 261 -3.74 -13.62 -28.38
N CYS A 262 -2.45 -13.39 -28.14
CA CYS A 262 -1.41 -14.38 -28.35
C CYS A 262 -1.01 -15.06 -27.03
N CYS A 263 -0.77 -16.37 -27.07
CA CYS A 263 -0.23 -17.11 -25.93
C CYS A 263 1.29 -16.96 -25.89
N THR A 264 1.80 -16.14 -24.97
CA THR A 264 3.22 -15.80 -24.85
C THR A 264 3.74 -16.07 -23.43
N PRO A 265 5.05 -16.31 -23.26
CA PRO A 265 5.65 -16.52 -21.94
C PRO A 265 5.59 -15.23 -21.12
N SER A 266 5.10 -15.35 -19.90
CA SER A 266 5.11 -14.31 -18.87
C SER A 266 6.40 -14.32 -18.05
N ARG A 267 7.12 -15.45 -18.05
CA ARG A 267 8.40 -15.57 -17.33
C ARG A 267 9.37 -16.48 -18.07
N LEU A 268 10.60 -16.00 -18.20
CA LEU A 268 11.71 -16.71 -18.80
C LEU A 268 12.87 -16.83 -17.80
N SER A 269 13.67 -17.87 -17.93
CA SER A 269 14.92 -18.07 -17.18
C SER A 269 16.10 -18.31 -18.12
N SER A 270 17.32 -18.16 -17.60
CA SER A 270 18.57 -18.31 -18.35
C SER A 270 19.12 -19.74 -18.27
N ILE A 271 19.94 -20.11 -19.25
CA ILE A 271 20.77 -21.33 -19.19
C ILE A 271 22.25 -20.96 -19.20
N SER A 272 23.09 -21.76 -18.55
CA SER A 272 24.55 -21.64 -18.63
C SER A 272 25.09 -22.65 -19.62
N LEU A 273 25.80 -22.20 -20.65
CA LEU A 273 26.45 -23.04 -21.64
C LEU A 273 27.97 -23.00 -21.45
N ILE A 274 28.60 -24.15 -21.63
CA ILE A 274 30.05 -24.30 -21.79
C ILE A 274 30.28 -24.79 -23.22
N PHE A 275 31.01 -24.01 -24.02
CA PHE A 275 31.23 -24.30 -25.44
C PHE A 275 32.64 -23.91 -25.90
N ILE A 276 33.09 -24.51 -27.00
CA ILE A 276 34.35 -24.18 -27.67
C ILE A 276 34.02 -23.26 -28.85
N ASP A 277 34.71 -22.13 -28.92
CA ASP A 277 34.58 -21.16 -30.01
C ASP A 277 35.48 -21.52 -31.21
N GLU A 278 35.37 -20.79 -32.32
CA GLU A 278 36.21 -20.99 -33.52
C GLU A 278 37.71 -20.89 -33.21
N ASP A 279 38.09 -20.02 -32.27
CA ASP A 279 39.47 -19.87 -31.76
C ASP A 279 39.97 -21.06 -30.91
N GLN A 280 39.20 -22.14 -30.80
CA GLN A 280 39.46 -23.30 -29.92
C GLN A 280 39.55 -22.93 -28.43
N VAL A 281 38.89 -21.84 -28.04
CA VAL A 281 38.85 -21.37 -26.65
C VAL A 281 37.57 -21.84 -25.98
N LEU A 282 37.72 -22.49 -24.83
CA LEU A 282 36.63 -22.89 -23.95
C LEU A 282 36.02 -21.67 -23.25
N LYS A 283 34.73 -21.42 -23.46
CA LYS A 283 34.00 -20.28 -22.87
C LYS A 283 32.76 -20.76 -22.12
N GLN A 284 32.48 -20.15 -20.98
CA GLN A 284 31.22 -20.31 -20.25
C GLN A 284 30.41 -19.03 -20.35
N LYS A 285 29.15 -19.13 -20.80
CA LYS A 285 28.23 -17.98 -20.92
C LYS A 285 26.85 -18.33 -20.42
N SER A 286 26.22 -17.39 -19.73
CA SER A 286 24.80 -17.46 -19.37
C SER A 286 23.97 -16.77 -20.45
N LEU A 287 23.11 -17.52 -21.12
CA LEU A 287 22.18 -17.00 -22.12
C LEU A 287 20.84 -16.68 -21.46
N PRO A 288 20.40 -15.41 -21.45
CA PRO A 288 19.10 -15.04 -20.89
C PRO A 288 17.95 -15.52 -21.78
N ASN A 289 16.77 -15.65 -21.19
CA ASN A 289 15.51 -15.88 -21.91
C ASN A 289 15.42 -17.19 -22.72
N MET A 290 16.04 -18.26 -22.23
CA MET A 290 16.13 -19.54 -22.94
C MET A 290 15.09 -20.57 -22.49
N VAL A 291 14.60 -20.48 -21.25
CA VAL A 291 13.64 -21.45 -20.68
C VAL A 291 12.33 -20.76 -20.36
N VAL A 292 11.22 -21.31 -20.85
CA VAL A 292 9.86 -20.86 -20.50
C VAL A 292 9.45 -21.43 -19.14
N GLU A 293 9.20 -20.54 -18.19
CA GLU A 293 8.78 -20.88 -16.82
C GLU A 293 7.27 -20.75 -16.63
N ALA A 294 6.61 -19.75 -17.25
CA ALA A 294 5.18 -19.48 -17.07
C ALA A 294 4.55 -18.67 -18.20
#